data_AF-L7FPK0-F1
#
_entry.id   AF-L7FPK0-F1
#
_cell.length_a   1.000
_cell.length_b   1.000
_cell.length_c   1.000
_cell.angle_alpha   90.00
_cell.angle_beta   90.00
_cell.angle_gamma   90.00
#
_symmetry.space_group_name_H-M   'P 1'
#
loop_
_entity.id
_entity.type
_entity.pdbx_description
1 polymer ?
#
loop_
_entity_poly.entity_id
_entity_poly.type
_entity_poly.pdbx_seq_one_letter_code
_entity_poly.pdbx_strand_id
1 'polypeptide(L)'
;MGRIDGYHMMIISQYFCSIKDFISLEFVNKKYKGNMSKFHFNPIPIYNRTINYFPNIETLNLWDANDPNFGNDIYDITYFPTYKRNFFQVNIWFEVAFTDYLNVGAISYLSFKNLVVTNKDQKSFKKIRSIEIPQNVRKLEEMCFCGNGSIQSVSLPPTVTILGRKSLCSCKSLSTVEMSENIYSIGESCFFNC
;
A
#
# COMPACT_ATOMS: atom_id res chain seq x y z
N MET A 1 -37.19 -13.87 -5.91
CA MET A 1 -35.87 -13.21 -6.04
C MET A 1 -35.76 -12.16 -4.94
N GLY A 2 -34.81 -12.32 -4.01
CA GLY A 2 -34.60 -11.34 -2.94
C GLY A 2 -34.16 -9.99 -3.53
N ARG A 3 -34.83 -8.90 -3.16
CA ARG A 3 -34.43 -7.56 -3.60
C ARG A 3 -33.25 -7.10 -2.77
N ILE A 4 -32.12 -6.76 -3.40
CA ILE A 4 -30.90 -6.28 -2.75
C ILE A 4 -31.24 -5.11 -1.80
N ASP A 5 -30.97 -5.26 -0.50
CA ASP A 5 -31.24 -4.21 0.49
C ASP A 5 -30.17 -3.10 0.47
N GLY A 6 -30.34 -2.09 1.32
CA GLY A 6 -29.41 -0.97 1.37
C GLY A 6 -28.03 -1.32 1.94
N TYR A 7 -27.88 -2.40 2.69
CA TYR A 7 -26.58 -2.83 3.23
C TYR A 7 -25.81 -3.61 2.18
N HIS A 8 -26.45 -4.57 1.52
CA HIS A 8 -25.88 -5.29 0.39
C HIS A 8 -25.52 -4.32 -0.75
N MET A 9 -26.33 -3.28 -0.97
CA MET A 9 -26.01 -2.27 -1.98
C MET A 9 -24.78 -1.44 -1.62
N MET A 10 -24.56 -1.14 -0.33
CA MET A 10 -23.33 -0.49 0.13
C MET A 10 -22.11 -1.35 -0.19
N ILE A 11 -22.18 -2.66 0.08
CA ILE A 11 -21.11 -3.61 -0.26
C ILE A 11 -20.85 -3.61 -1.77
N ILE A 12 -21.89 -3.71 -2.59
CA ILE A 12 -21.76 -3.69 -4.07
C ILE A 12 -21.13 -2.37 -4.53
N SER A 13 -21.53 -1.24 -3.93
CA SER A 13 -21.00 0.07 -4.31
C SER A 13 -19.52 0.26 -3.99
N GLN A 14 -18.90 -0.60 -3.17
CA GLN A 14 -17.43 -0.60 -3.00
C GLN A 14 -16.68 -0.87 -4.30
N TYR A 15 -17.31 -1.52 -5.27
CA TYR A 15 -16.73 -1.84 -6.58
C TYR A 15 -17.03 -0.79 -7.65
N PHE A 16 -17.67 0.32 -7.29
CA PHE A 16 -17.87 1.43 -8.22
C PHE A 16 -16.55 2.12 -8.54
N CYS A 17 -16.42 2.60 -9.78
CA CYS A 17 -15.17 3.19 -10.26
C CYS A 17 -15.15 4.72 -10.12
N SER A 18 -16.31 5.35 -9.95
CA SER A 18 -16.40 6.81 -9.97
C SER A 18 -17.49 7.34 -9.04
N ILE A 19 -17.34 8.61 -8.65
CA ILE A 19 -18.36 9.31 -7.86
C ILE A 19 -19.71 9.39 -8.60
N LYS A 20 -19.70 9.36 -9.95
CA LYS A 20 -20.92 9.38 -10.77
C LYS A 20 -21.77 8.14 -10.54
N ASP A 21 -21.15 6.98 -10.27
CA ASP A 21 -21.86 5.73 -10.00
C ASP A 21 -22.62 5.82 -8.67
N PHE A 22 -21.98 6.38 -7.63
CA PHE A 22 -22.62 6.62 -6.33
C PHE A 22 -23.75 7.64 -6.43
N ILE A 23 -23.53 8.76 -7.13
CA ILE A 23 -24.57 9.75 -7.36
C ILE A 23 -25.74 9.10 -8.11
N SER A 24 -25.48 8.36 -9.19
CA SER A 24 -26.53 7.70 -9.97
C SER A 24 -27.33 6.71 -9.11
N LEU A 25 -26.65 5.93 -8.27
CA LEU A 25 -27.29 4.98 -7.37
C LEU A 25 -28.32 5.66 -6.44
N GLU A 26 -27.94 6.77 -5.80
CA GLU A 26 -28.81 7.47 -4.86
C GLU A 26 -29.95 8.23 -5.56
N PHE A 27 -29.72 8.73 -6.77
CA PHE A 27 -30.72 9.48 -7.53
C PHE A 27 -31.73 8.58 -8.27
N VAL A 28 -31.29 7.42 -8.76
CA VAL A 28 -32.15 6.50 -9.54
C VAL A 28 -33.11 5.74 -8.62
N ASN A 29 -32.72 5.43 -7.37
CA ASN A 29 -33.55 4.64 -6.48
C ASN A 29 -33.53 5.16 -5.03
N LYS A 30 -34.68 5.70 -4.58
CA LYS A 30 -34.87 6.20 -3.21
C LYS A 30 -34.53 5.19 -2.12
N LYS A 31 -34.61 3.87 -2.41
CA LYS A 31 -34.22 2.80 -1.48
C LYS A 31 -32.75 2.90 -1.06
N TYR A 32 -31.89 3.42 -1.93
CA TYR A 32 -30.45 3.51 -1.71
C TYR A 32 -29.99 4.92 -1.34
N LYS A 33 -30.91 5.84 -1.05
CA LYS A 33 -30.57 7.18 -0.57
C LYS A 33 -29.74 7.09 0.72
N GLY A 34 -28.69 7.91 0.83
CA GLY A 34 -27.78 7.89 1.97
C GLY A 34 -26.83 6.69 1.97
N ASN A 35 -26.55 6.10 0.79
CA ASN A 35 -25.56 5.04 0.65
C ASN A 35 -24.15 5.55 0.95
N MET A 36 -23.77 6.72 0.43
CA MET A 36 -22.45 7.31 0.64
C MET A 36 -22.18 7.66 2.11
N SER A 37 -23.23 8.02 2.87
CA SER A 37 -23.11 8.28 4.31
C SER A 37 -22.81 7.03 5.15
N LYS A 38 -22.94 5.82 4.59
CA LYS A 38 -22.61 4.57 5.30
C LYS A 38 -21.13 4.23 5.29
N PHE A 39 -20.34 4.94 4.48
CA PHE A 39 -18.91 4.72 4.35
C PHE A 39 -18.13 5.49 5.41
N HIS A 40 -17.27 4.76 6.13
CA HIS A 40 -16.26 5.33 7.04
C HIS A 40 -14.88 5.44 6.40
N PHE A 41 -14.77 5.02 5.14
CA PHE A 41 -13.58 5.17 4.29
C PHE A 41 -13.99 5.52 2.88
N ASN A 42 -13.14 6.21 2.11
CA ASN A 42 -13.43 6.42 0.69
C ASN A 42 -13.18 5.12 -0.11
N PRO A 43 -14.19 4.56 -0.81
CA PRO A 43 -14.03 3.37 -1.65
C PRO A 43 -13.35 3.70 -3.00
N ILE A 44 -13.30 4.97 -3.37
CA ILE A 44 -12.71 5.50 -4.60
C ILE A 44 -11.82 6.71 -4.26
N PRO A 45 -10.93 7.17 -5.16
CA PRO A 45 -10.25 8.45 -5.00
C PRO A 45 -11.24 9.59 -4.77
N ILE A 46 -10.91 10.46 -3.81
CA ILE A 46 -11.72 11.63 -3.45
C ILE A 46 -10.89 12.91 -3.51
N TYR A 47 -11.54 14.01 -3.91
CA TYR A 47 -10.94 15.31 -4.11
C TYR A 47 -11.61 16.35 -3.22
N ASN A 48 -11.04 17.56 -3.13
CA ASN A 48 -11.63 18.67 -2.37
C ASN A 48 -13.10 18.93 -2.72
N ARG A 49 -13.49 18.73 -3.98
CA ARG A 49 -14.88 18.91 -4.45
C ARG A 49 -15.79 17.74 -4.16
N THR A 50 -15.25 16.53 -3.94
CA THR A 50 -16.04 15.29 -3.80
C THR A 50 -16.01 14.69 -2.40
N ILE A 51 -15.11 15.12 -1.52
CA ILE A 51 -15.00 14.59 -0.15
C ILE A 51 -16.31 14.75 0.65
N ASN A 52 -17.09 15.80 0.38
CA ASN A 52 -18.34 16.07 1.08
C ASN A 52 -19.49 15.12 0.68
N TYR A 53 -19.35 14.34 -0.40
CA TYR A 53 -20.30 13.28 -0.72
C TYR A 53 -20.25 12.13 0.29
N PHE A 54 -19.11 11.95 0.96
CA PHE A 54 -18.90 10.92 1.97
C PHE A 54 -18.70 11.58 3.35
N PRO A 55 -19.78 12.02 4.02
CA PRO A 55 -19.70 12.89 5.20
C PRO A 55 -19.05 12.22 6.42
N ASN A 56 -19.06 10.89 6.49
CA ASN A 56 -18.62 10.11 7.65
C ASN A 56 -17.24 9.45 7.46
N ILE A 57 -16.43 9.91 6.51
CA ILE A 57 -15.07 9.37 6.33
C ILE A 57 -14.22 9.69 7.55
N GLU A 58 -13.74 8.61 8.17
CA GLU A 58 -12.76 8.62 9.26
C GLU A 58 -11.42 8.04 8.80
N THR A 59 -11.44 7.13 7.81
CA THR A 59 -10.26 6.51 7.22
C THR A 59 -10.06 6.97 5.77
N LEU A 60 -8.94 7.63 5.48
CA LEU A 60 -8.58 8.01 4.12
C LEU A 60 -7.82 6.86 3.45
N ASN A 61 -8.31 6.35 2.34
CA ASN A 61 -7.56 5.48 1.44
C ASN A 61 -6.94 6.32 0.32
N LEU A 62 -5.62 6.25 0.19
CA LEU A 62 -4.88 6.75 -0.97
C LEU A 62 -4.59 5.58 -1.89
N TRP A 63 -5.24 5.57 -3.05
CA TRP A 63 -5.16 4.50 -4.05
C TRP A 63 -4.02 4.73 -5.04
N ASP A 64 -3.68 5.99 -5.30
CA ASP A 64 -2.59 6.43 -6.16
C ASP A 64 -1.72 7.48 -5.46
N ALA A 65 -0.45 7.59 -5.86
CA ALA A 65 0.50 8.56 -5.30
C ALA A 65 0.07 10.02 -5.56
N ASN A 66 -0.77 10.26 -6.56
CA ASN A 66 -1.30 11.58 -6.91
C ASN A 66 -2.65 11.89 -6.23
N ASP A 67 -3.19 10.97 -5.43
CA ASP A 67 -4.43 11.23 -4.71
C ASP A 67 -4.24 12.36 -3.69
N PRO A 68 -5.22 13.27 -3.54
CA PRO A 68 -5.15 14.31 -2.53
C PRO A 68 -5.02 13.72 -1.12
N ASN A 69 -3.93 14.05 -0.43
CA ASN A 69 -3.68 13.60 0.95
C ASN A 69 -4.32 14.51 2.02
N PHE A 70 -4.92 15.63 1.60
CA PHE A 70 -5.55 16.62 2.48
C PHE A 70 -4.65 17.12 3.63
N GLY A 71 -3.36 17.31 3.35
CA GLY A 71 -2.36 17.76 4.33
C GLY A 71 -1.76 16.64 5.19
N ASN A 72 -1.92 15.38 4.78
CA ASN A 72 -1.29 14.21 5.41
C ASN A 72 -0.15 13.68 4.53
N ASP A 73 0.87 14.51 4.32
CA ASP A 73 2.00 14.16 3.47
C ASP A 73 2.79 12.96 4.03
N ILE A 74 3.28 12.11 3.13
CA ILE A 74 4.02 10.89 3.46
C ILE A 74 5.47 10.94 2.97
N TYR A 75 5.91 12.03 2.34
CA TYR A 75 7.27 12.21 1.83
C TYR A 75 7.98 13.37 2.50
N ASP A 76 7.23 14.43 2.84
CA ASP A 76 7.75 15.59 3.55
C ASP A 76 6.99 15.79 4.87
N ILE A 77 7.42 15.07 5.90
CA ILE A 77 6.89 15.22 7.27
C ILE A 77 7.29 16.55 7.93
N THR A 78 8.22 17.31 7.32
CA THR A 78 8.64 18.62 7.82
C THR A 78 7.78 19.75 7.27
N TYR A 79 7.01 19.47 6.21
CA TYR A 79 6.06 20.40 5.64
C TYR A 79 4.80 20.53 6.51
N PHE A 80 4.53 21.75 6.98
CA PHE A 80 3.29 22.08 7.70
C PHE A 80 2.31 22.72 6.71
N PRO A 81 1.28 21.99 6.25
CA PRO A 81 0.34 22.53 5.28
C PRO A 81 -0.54 23.60 5.90
N THR A 82 -0.94 24.58 5.10
CA THR A 82 -1.93 25.62 5.49
C THR A 82 -3.32 25.04 5.78
N TYR A 83 -3.60 23.86 5.24
CA TYR A 83 -4.83 23.10 5.47
C TYR A 83 -4.49 21.64 5.74
N LYS A 84 -4.97 21.12 6.88
CA LYS A 84 -4.89 19.69 7.21
C LYS A 84 -6.26 19.18 7.65
N ARG A 85 -6.75 18.13 6.99
CA ARG A 85 -7.90 17.37 7.46
C ARG A 85 -7.41 16.17 8.26
N ASN A 86 -7.91 16.05 9.49
CA ASN A 86 -7.57 14.93 10.36
C ASN A 86 -8.42 13.71 10.00
N PHE A 87 -7.77 12.56 9.90
CA PHE A 87 -8.39 11.25 9.76
C PHE A 87 -7.95 10.39 10.93
N PHE A 88 -8.81 9.45 11.34
CA PHE A 88 -8.44 8.43 12.32
C PHE A 88 -7.28 7.58 11.78
N GLN A 89 -7.31 7.27 10.49
CA GLN A 89 -6.28 6.49 9.81
C GLN A 89 -6.15 6.92 8.35
N VAL A 90 -4.94 6.84 7.80
CA VAL A 90 -4.66 7.00 6.37
C VAL A 90 -4.01 5.71 5.88
N ASN A 91 -4.68 5.01 4.98
CA ASN A 91 -4.17 3.82 4.32
C ASN A 91 -3.50 4.20 2.99
N ILE A 92 -2.28 3.73 2.79
CA ILE A 92 -1.51 3.91 1.55
C ILE A 92 -1.51 2.59 0.81
N TRP A 93 -2.25 2.53 -0.31
CA TRP A 93 -2.44 1.31 -1.10
C TRP A 93 -1.50 1.21 -2.30
N PHE A 94 -1.01 2.33 -2.81
CA PHE A 94 -0.01 2.36 -3.88
C PHE A 94 1.38 1.90 -3.38
N GLU A 95 2.25 1.57 -4.31
CA GLU A 95 3.62 1.11 -4.01
C GLU A 95 4.45 2.24 -3.38
N VAL A 96 5.04 1.97 -2.21
CA VAL A 96 5.95 2.89 -1.52
C VAL A 96 7.28 2.18 -1.26
N ALA A 97 8.39 2.83 -1.59
CA ALA A 97 9.71 2.27 -1.33
C ALA A 97 9.94 2.14 0.18
N PHE A 98 10.57 1.04 0.60
CA PHE A 98 10.82 0.77 2.00
C PHE A 98 11.63 1.89 2.69
N THR A 99 12.55 2.54 1.97
CA THR A 99 13.33 3.69 2.45
C THR A 99 12.43 4.88 2.78
N ASP A 100 11.42 5.16 1.96
CA ASP A 100 10.49 6.26 2.21
C ASP A 100 9.67 5.98 3.48
N TYR A 101 9.23 4.73 3.65
CA TYR A 101 8.59 4.28 4.90
C TYR A 101 9.50 4.48 6.13
N LEU A 102 10.79 4.14 6.03
CA LEU A 102 11.74 4.37 7.11
C LEU A 102 11.96 5.87 7.41
N ASN A 103 11.96 6.72 6.39
CA ASN A 103 12.15 8.17 6.54
C ASN A 103 10.97 8.84 7.24
N VAL A 104 9.74 8.39 6.98
CA VAL A 104 8.53 8.87 7.66
C VAL A 104 8.54 8.49 9.14
N GLY A 105 9.12 7.33 9.47
CA GLY A 105 9.04 6.74 10.79
C GLY A 105 7.66 6.11 11.07
N ALA A 106 7.56 5.39 12.18
CA ALA A 106 6.32 4.72 12.58
C ALA A 106 5.29 5.73 13.11
N ILE A 107 4.58 6.39 12.20
CA ILE A 107 3.46 7.28 12.52
C ILE A 107 2.19 6.43 12.67
N SER A 108 1.57 6.46 13.86
CA SER A 108 0.49 5.54 14.25
C SER A 108 -0.75 5.57 13.35
N TYR A 109 -1.08 6.72 12.76
CA TYR A 109 -2.24 6.85 11.89
C TYR A 109 -1.97 6.51 10.42
N LEU A 110 -0.70 6.31 10.01
CA LEU A 110 -0.34 5.92 8.64
C LEU A 110 -0.23 4.40 8.54
N SER A 111 -0.91 3.82 7.56
CA SER A 111 -0.90 2.37 7.32
C SER A 111 -0.51 2.06 5.89
N PHE A 112 0.73 1.62 5.70
CA PHE A 112 1.27 1.21 4.41
C PHE A 112 0.85 -0.23 4.09
N LYS A 113 0.16 -0.43 2.97
CA LYS A 113 -0.36 -1.75 2.54
C LYS A 113 0.50 -2.44 1.48
N ASN A 114 1.33 -1.67 0.79
CA ASN A 114 2.12 -2.11 -0.35
C ASN A 114 3.54 -1.54 -0.33
N LEU A 115 4.38 -2.02 0.58
CA LEU A 115 5.80 -1.65 0.58
C LEU A 115 6.58 -2.50 -0.42
N VAL A 116 7.54 -1.86 -1.09
CA VAL A 116 8.44 -2.50 -2.04
C VAL A 116 9.89 -2.28 -1.61
N VAL A 117 10.70 -3.34 -1.66
CA VAL A 117 12.15 -3.23 -1.41
C VAL A 117 12.83 -2.97 -2.74
N THR A 118 13.44 -1.81 -2.87
CA THR A 118 14.09 -1.26 -4.06
C THR A 118 15.61 -1.32 -3.93
N ASN A 119 16.33 -1.00 -5.00
CA ASN A 119 17.79 -0.86 -4.96
C ASN A 119 18.27 0.29 -4.04
N LYS A 120 17.43 1.29 -3.74
CA LYS A 120 17.76 2.38 -2.81
C LYS A 120 17.88 1.86 -1.37
N ASP A 121 17.15 0.79 -1.06
CA ASP A 121 17.12 0.17 0.26
C ASP A 121 18.40 -0.58 0.63
N GLN A 122 19.27 -0.89 -0.35
CA GLN A 122 20.55 -1.57 -0.12
C GLN A 122 21.39 -0.91 0.97
N LYS A 123 21.37 0.42 1.06
CA LYS A 123 22.14 1.15 2.09
C LYS A 123 21.66 0.79 3.50
N SER A 124 20.35 0.68 3.68
CA SER A 124 19.71 0.29 4.95
C SER A 124 20.09 -1.14 5.35
N PHE A 125 20.31 -2.03 4.37
CA PHE A 125 20.61 -3.45 4.59
C PHE A 125 22.10 -3.83 4.47
N LYS A 126 23.00 -2.87 4.22
CA LYS A 126 24.42 -3.16 3.89
C LYS A 126 25.22 -3.90 4.97
N LYS A 127 24.82 -3.76 6.24
CA LYS A 127 25.51 -4.36 7.40
C LYS A 127 24.69 -5.46 8.08
N ILE A 128 23.53 -5.80 7.53
CA ILE A 128 22.60 -6.74 8.16
C ILE A 128 22.89 -8.15 7.62
N ARG A 129 23.21 -9.09 8.52
CA ARG A 129 23.48 -10.49 8.17
C ARG A 129 22.22 -11.30 7.98
N SER A 130 21.18 -11.03 8.78
CA SER A 130 19.86 -11.66 8.66
C SER A 130 18.81 -10.59 8.42
N ILE A 131 18.14 -10.66 7.28
CA ILE A 131 17.08 -9.71 6.93
C ILE A 131 15.73 -10.37 7.20
N GLU A 132 15.01 -9.83 8.18
CA GLU A 132 13.60 -10.09 8.39
C GLU A 132 12.81 -9.02 7.63
N ILE A 133 12.19 -9.43 6.52
CA ILE A 133 11.38 -8.51 5.71
C ILE A 133 10.04 -8.25 6.43
N PRO A 134 9.63 -6.99 6.65
CA PRO A 134 8.39 -6.68 7.37
C PRO A 134 7.11 -7.16 6.66
N GLN A 135 6.07 -7.47 7.44
CA GLN A 135 4.78 -8.02 6.98
C GLN A 135 3.96 -7.11 6.05
N ASN A 136 4.38 -5.86 5.83
CA ASN A 136 3.75 -4.93 4.89
C ASN A 136 4.47 -4.86 3.53
N VAL A 137 5.58 -5.59 3.36
CA VAL A 137 6.30 -5.71 2.09
C VAL A 137 5.60 -6.72 1.20
N ARG A 138 5.40 -6.35 -0.08
CA ARG A 138 4.74 -7.17 -1.10
C ARG A 138 5.67 -7.70 -2.17
N LYS A 139 6.76 -6.98 -2.43
CA LYS A 139 7.65 -7.23 -3.56
C LYS A 139 9.08 -6.83 -3.24
N LEU A 140 10.01 -7.66 -3.71
CA LEU A 140 11.42 -7.29 -3.86
C LEU A 140 11.62 -6.88 -5.30
N GLU A 141 12.07 -5.66 -5.56
CA GLU A 141 12.22 -5.12 -6.90
C GLU A 141 13.52 -5.57 -7.59
N GLU A 142 13.71 -5.13 -8.83
CA GLU A 142 14.92 -5.41 -9.59
C GLU A 142 16.17 -4.93 -8.85
N MET A 143 17.15 -5.82 -8.73
CA MET A 143 18.45 -5.58 -8.11
C MET A 143 18.40 -5.06 -6.65
N CYS A 144 17.29 -5.26 -5.91
CA CYS A 144 17.11 -4.66 -4.59
C CYS A 144 18.17 -5.07 -3.54
N PHE A 145 18.76 -6.26 -3.65
CA PHE A 145 19.90 -6.73 -2.84
C PHE A 145 21.11 -7.14 -3.68
N CYS A 146 21.12 -6.82 -4.99
CA CYS A 146 22.18 -7.27 -5.88
C CYS A 146 23.57 -6.84 -5.39
N GLY A 147 24.48 -7.79 -5.25
CA GLY A 147 25.87 -7.59 -4.82
C GLY A 147 26.04 -7.43 -3.30
N ASN A 148 25.01 -7.70 -2.49
CA ASN A 148 25.14 -7.61 -1.05
C ASN A 148 25.91 -8.82 -0.48
N GLY A 149 27.21 -8.62 -0.28
CA GLY A 149 28.11 -9.64 0.28
C GLY A 149 27.96 -9.88 1.79
N SER A 150 27.09 -9.15 2.49
CA SER A 150 26.91 -9.28 3.95
C SER A 150 25.75 -10.19 4.34
N ILE A 151 24.72 -10.31 3.49
CA ILE A 151 23.50 -11.08 3.80
C ILE A 151 23.83 -12.57 3.80
N GLN A 152 23.46 -13.25 4.88
CA GLN A 152 23.60 -14.69 5.07
C GLN A 152 22.25 -15.42 5.02
N SER A 153 21.21 -14.77 5.51
CA SER A 153 19.85 -15.29 5.55
C SER A 153 18.82 -14.22 5.19
N VAL A 154 17.80 -14.62 4.44
CA VAL A 154 16.62 -13.79 4.14
C VAL A 154 15.37 -14.57 4.53
N SER A 155 14.51 -13.97 5.36
CA SER A 155 13.19 -14.53 5.66
C SER A 155 12.11 -13.66 5.02
N LEU A 156 11.34 -14.25 4.10
CA LEU A 156 10.28 -13.58 3.35
C LEU A 156 8.92 -13.84 4.00
N PRO A 157 8.20 -12.79 4.44
CA PRO A 157 6.89 -12.97 5.04
C PRO A 157 5.85 -13.41 4.00
N PRO A 158 4.73 -14.04 4.42
CA PRO A 158 3.65 -14.47 3.52
C PRO A 158 3.09 -13.37 2.63
N THR A 159 3.32 -12.09 2.96
CA THR A 159 2.88 -10.95 2.17
C THR A 159 3.70 -10.70 0.92
N VAL A 160 4.94 -11.20 0.86
CA VAL A 160 5.79 -11.12 -0.34
C VAL A 160 5.30 -12.11 -1.39
N THR A 161 5.05 -11.61 -2.59
CA THR A 161 4.49 -12.38 -3.70
C THR A 161 5.36 -12.38 -4.96
N ILE A 162 6.26 -11.40 -5.08
CA ILE A 162 7.12 -11.20 -6.25
C ILE A 162 8.57 -10.99 -5.82
N LEU A 163 9.48 -11.76 -6.44
CA LEU A 163 10.91 -11.50 -6.44
C LEU A 163 11.34 -10.96 -7.80
N GLY A 164 11.91 -9.76 -7.83
CA GLY A 164 12.32 -9.06 -9.04
C GLY A 164 13.55 -9.66 -9.71
N ARG A 165 13.82 -9.21 -10.94
CA ARG A 165 15.01 -9.59 -11.70
C ARG A 165 16.28 -9.27 -10.90
N LYS A 166 17.19 -10.24 -10.79
CA LYS A 166 18.46 -10.08 -10.04
C LYS A 166 18.29 -9.56 -8.60
N SER A 167 17.12 -9.72 -7.97
CA SER A 167 16.83 -9.13 -6.66
C SER A 167 17.83 -9.57 -5.58
N LEU A 168 18.32 -10.81 -5.61
CA LEU A 168 19.34 -11.36 -4.71
C LEU A 168 20.64 -11.75 -5.44
N CYS A 169 20.87 -11.24 -6.65
CA CYS A 169 22.03 -11.63 -7.48
C CYS A 169 23.36 -11.26 -6.81
N SER A 170 24.37 -12.12 -6.88
CA SER A 170 25.72 -11.90 -6.35
C SER A 170 25.77 -11.65 -4.83
N CYS A 171 24.78 -12.14 -4.08
CA CYS A 171 24.81 -12.19 -2.62
C CYS A 171 25.66 -13.37 -2.13
N LYS A 172 26.99 -13.28 -2.27
CA LYS A 172 27.94 -14.41 -2.08
C LYS A 172 27.97 -15.06 -0.69
N SER A 173 27.38 -14.41 0.31
CA SER A 173 27.31 -14.92 1.68
C SER A 173 25.96 -15.60 1.98
N LEU A 174 25.01 -15.53 1.04
CA LEU A 174 23.63 -15.97 1.23
C LEU A 174 23.57 -17.50 1.25
N SER A 175 23.41 -18.07 2.45
CA SER A 175 23.29 -19.51 2.65
C SER A 175 21.84 -19.99 2.72
N THR A 176 20.92 -19.14 3.17
CA THR A 176 19.52 -19.53 3.41
C THR A 176 18.53 -18.47 2.93
N VAL A 177 17.43 -18.94 2.33
CA VAL A 177 16.28 -18.11 1.95
C VAL A 177 15.03 -18.86 2.36
N GLU A 178 14.30 -18.32 3.33
CA GLU A 178 12.98 -18.83 3.70
C GLU A 178 11.95 -18.16 2.79
N MET A 179 11.34 -18.97 1.92
CA MET A 179 10.39 -18.51 0.92
C MET A 179 9.00 -18.31 1.53
N SER A 180 8.30 -17.29 1.05
CA SER A 180 6.86 -17.12 1.29
C SER A 180 6.05 -18.12 0.46
N GLU A 181 5.01 -18.70 1.05
CA GLU A 181 4.09 -19.62 0.39
C GLU A 181 3.27 -18.95 -0.73
N ASN A 182 3.19 -17.61 -0.75
CA ASN A 182 2.37 -16.85 -1.70
C ASN A 182 3.17 -16.29 -2.88
N ILE A 183 4.44 -16.69 -3.05
CA ILE A 183 5.26 -16.24 -4.18
C ILE A 183 4.75 -16.89 -5.47
N TYR A 184 4.34 -16.07 -6.44
CA TYR A 184 3.90 -16.54 -7.76
C TYR A 184 4.84 -16.10 -8.91
N SER A 185 5.82 -15.24 -8.63
CA SER A 185 6.77 -14.76 -9.64
C SER A 185 8.18 -14.62 -9.09
N ILE A 186 9.15 -15.24 -9.76
CA ILE A 186 10.58 -15.12 -9.51
C ILE A 186 11.26 -14.60 -10.79
N GLY A 187 11.90 -13.44 -10.70
CA GLY A 187 12.53 -12.76 -11.82
C GLY A 187 13.81 -13.44 -12.31
N GLU A 188 14.18 -13.14 -13.55
CA GLU A 188 15.41 -13.64 -14.18
C GLU A 188 16.63 -13.40 -13.29
N SER A 189 17.49 -14.42 -13.16
CA SER A 189 18.74 -14.34 -12.39
C SER A 189 18.57 -13.88 -10.93
N CYS A 190 17.40 -14.07 -10.33
CA CYS A 190 17.10 -13.67 -8.93
C CYS A 190 18.21 -14.10 -7.96
N PHE A 191 18.69 -15.34 -8.07
CA PHE A 191 19.73 -15.93 -7.21
C PHE A 191 21.05 -16.20 -7.96
N PHE A 192 21.35 -15.48 -9.03
CA PHE A 192 22.56 -15.71 -9.80
C PHE A 192 23.81 -15.39 -8.97
N ASN A 193 24.76 -16.32 -8.87
CA ASN A 193 26.03 -16.14 -8.15
C ASN A 193 25.84 -15.81 -6.64
N CYS A 194 24.77 -16.33 -6.03
CA CYS A 194 24.62 -16.43 -4.58
C CYS A 194 25.57 -17.50 -4.03
#